data_AF-A0A1H3B9S4-F1
#
_entry.id   AF-A0A1H3B9S4-F1
#
_cell.length_a   1.000
_cell.length_b   1.000
_cell.length_c   1.000
_cell.angle_alpha   90.00
_cell.angle_beta   90.00
_cell.angle_gamma   90.00
#
_symmetry.space_group_name_H-M   'P 1'
#
loop_
_entity.id
_entity.type
_entity.pdbx_description
1 polymer ?
#
loop_
_entity_poly.entity_id
_entity_poly.type
_entity_poly.pdbx_seq_one_letter_code
_entity_poly.pdbx_strand_id
1 'polypeptide(L)'
;MSMKPAQLPQSILFEIILAVIIGGTVITAFSPLYGNGIINVVVPIVILLVLKADFFEKLKLSTLLIGRILVVVTFLGFFPDNWLVPTIVWLLRINILEATLTDYKNRSYYNVISGIALIASSFVLQGEWLGTYYVTTNEAMIYWAIAYTLWNWNFVIYNFKQQIGFYHIAVLIAPMLIVLGAWNPGLWLIMRANSLTVAGIFQISCKSYLEQNLRNDSLNAFITKVKRKPTQLIVMVVNVLLSALTLVMVWIG
;
A
#
# COMPACT_ATOMS: atom_id res chain seq x y z
N MET A 1 20.70 11.67 36.38
CA MET A 1 21.20 11.91 35.01
C MET A 1 20.35 11.09 34.05
N SER A 2 19.36 11.70 33.40
CA SER A 2 18.49 11.00 32.44
C SER A 2 19.30 10.69 31.19
N MET A 3 19.80 9.46 31.06
CA MET A 3 20.39 8.99 29.80
C MET A 3 19.29 9.07 28.74
N LYS A 4 19.36 10.07 27.85
CA LYS A 4 18.54 10.06 26.64
C LYS A 4 18.90 8.77 25.90
N PRO A 5 17.92 7.91 25.55
CA PRO A 5 18.21 6.73 24.76
C PRO A 5 18.95 7.17 23.49
N ALA A 6 20.03 6.47 23.15
CA ALA A 6 20.82 6.77 21.96
C ALA A 6 19.89 6.76 20.74
N GLN A 7 19.89 7.85 19.97
CA GLN A 7 19.10 7.93 18.75
C GLN A 7 19.71 6.97 17.72
N LEU A 8 18.91 6.02 17.25
CA LEU A 8 19.30 5.11 16.18
C LEU A 8 19.59 5.92 14.90
N PRO A 9 20.64 5.56 14.15
CA PRO A 9 20.84 6.10 12.81
C PRO A 9 19.56 5.91 11.96
N GLN A 10 19.19 6.94 11.20
CA GLN A 10 17.94 6.92 10.44
C GLN A 10 17.86 5.77 9.43
N SER A 11 19.00 5.36 8.83
CA SER A 11 19.07 4.21 7.93
C SER A 11 18.69 2.91 8.65
N ILE A 12 19.25 2.69 9.84
CA ILE A 12 18.94 1.52 10.67
C ILE A 12 17.46 1.54 11.07
N LEU A 13 16.93 2.71 11.46
CA LEU A 13 15.51 2.84 11.76
C LEU A 13 14.62 2.50 10.55
N PHE A 14 14.99 2.96 9.35
CA PHE A 14 14.28 2.62 8.12
C PHE A 14 14.30 1.11 7.84
N GLU A 15 15.45 0.45 8.00
CA GLU A 15 15.59 -0.99 7.84
C GLU A 15 14.74 -1.77 8.85
N ILE A 16 14.72 -1.35 10.11
CA ILE A 16 13.85 -1.94 11.14
C ILE A 16 12.38 -1.79 10.76
N ILE A 17 11.97 -0.61 10.32
CA ILE A 17 10.59 -0.35 9.87
C ILE A 17 10.25 -1.27 8.69
N LEU A 18 11.13 -1.36 7.69
CA LEU A 18 10.93 -2.21 6.52
C LEU A 18 10.82 -3.68 6.93
N ALA A 19 11.68 -4.17 7.82
CA ALA A 19 11.65 -5.53 8.32
C ALA A 19 10.36 -5.83 9.09
N VAL A 20 9.90 -4.91 9.94
CA VAL A 20 8.63 -5.04 10.67
C VAL A 20 7.44 -5.08 9.71
N ILE A 21 7.42 -4.21 8.70
CA ILE A 21 6.35 -4.21 7.69
C ILE A 21 6.38 -5.52 6.90
N ILE A 22 7.55 -5.99 6.46
CA ILE A 22 7.67 -7.26 5.72
C ILE A 22 7.20 -8.43 6.58
N GLY A 23 7.73 -8.57 7.81
CA GLY A 23 7.37 -9.66 8.72
C GLY A 23 5.88 -9.66 9.05
N GLY A 24 5.34 -8.49 9.41
CA GLY A 24 3.90 -8.33 9.65
C GLY A 24 3.06 -8.65 8.42
N THR A 25 3.50 -8.21 7.23
CA THR A 25 2.81 -8.50 5.95
C THR A 25 2.75 -10.00 5.68
N VAL A 26 3.87 -10.71 5.78
CA VAL A 26 3.94 -12.15 5.51
C VAL A 26 3.11 -12.94 6.53
N ILE A 27 3.27 -12.66 7.83
CA ILE A 27 2.52 -13.34 8.90
C ILE A 27 1.02 -13.16 8.69
N THR A 28 0.58 -11.94 8.39
CA THR A 28 -0.85 -11.65 8.24
C THR A 28 -1.39 -12.14 6.90
N ALA A 29 -0.59 -12.17 5.82
CA ALA A 29 -1.03 -12.68 4.52
C ALA A 29 -1.32 -14.18 4.53
N PHE A 30 -0.53 -14.98 5.26
CA PHE A 30 -0.62 -16.45 5.23
C PHE A 30 -1.27 -17.07 6.47
N SER A 31 -1.71 -16.26 7.43
CA SER A 31 -2.44 -16.72 8.61
C SER A 31 -3.77 -15.96 8.71
N PRO A 32 -4.83 -16.41 7.99
CA PRO A 32 -6.07 -15.64 7.85
C PRO A 32 -6.78 -15.40 9.19
N LEU A 33 -6.75 -16.37 10.11
CA LEU A 33 -7.40 -16.26 11.42
C LEU A 33 -6.49 -15.60 12.46
N TYR A 34 -5.31 -16.15 12.72
CA TYR A 34 -4.47 -15.68 13.81
C TYR A 34 -3.67 -14.43 13.42
N GLY A 35 -2.93 -14.47 12.31
CA GLY A 35 -2.20 -13.29 11.84
C GLY A 35 -3.15 -12.17 11.46
N ASN A 36 -3.94 -12.36 10.39
CA ASN A 36 -4.84 -11.34 9.88
C ASN A 36 -5.98 -11.01 10.86
N GLY A 37 -6.64 -11.98 11.48
CA GLY A 37 -7.72 -11.70 12.42
C GLY A 37 -7.26 -10.95 13.67
N ILE A 38 -6.13 -11.33 14.29
CA ILE A 38 -5.68 -10.61 15.49
C ILE A 38 -5.01 -9.28 15.10
N ILE A 39 -4.01 -9.32 14.22
CA ILE A 39 -3.19 -8.15 13.92
C ILE A 39 -3.90 -7.19 12.96
N ASN A 40 -4.56 -7.66 11.91
CA ASN A 40 -5.15 -6.81 10.88
C ASN A 40 -6.67 -6.57 11.04
N VAL A 41 -7.31 -7.18 12.04
CA VAL A 41 -8.72 -6.88 12.39
C VAL A 41 -8.83 -6.34 13.81
N VAL A 42 -8.47 -7.11 14.83
CA VAL A 42 -8.66 -6.70 16.24
C VAL A 42 -7.84 -5.46 16.58
N VAL A 43 -6.54 -5.42 16.27
CA VAL A 43 -5.69 -4.28 16.59
C VAL A 43 -6.16 -2.97 15.92
N PRO A 44 -6.48 -2.93 14.61
CA PRO A 44 -7.08 -1.76 13.99
C PRO A 44 -8.37 -1.27 14.64
N ILE A 45 -9.26 -2.18 15.06
CA ILE A 45 -10.50 -1.81 15.78
C ILE A 45 -10.14 -1.09 17.08
N VAL A 46 -9.23 -1.67 17.87
CA VAL A 46 -8.77 -1.05 19.13
C VAL A 46 -8.15 0.32 18.86
N ILE A 47 -7.29 0.45 17.84
CA ILE A 47 -6.67 1.72 17.46
C ILE A 47 -7.72 2.76 17.07
N LEU A 48 -8.71 2.40 16.26
CA LEU A 48 -9.76 3.32 15.80
C LEU A 48 -10.65 3.82 16.95
N LEU A 49 -10.85 2.99 17.99
CA LEU A 49 -11.64 3.32 19.17
C LEU A 49 -10.86 4.12 20.21
N VAL A 50 -9.58 3.79 20.43
CA VAL A 50 -8.79 4.29 21.56
C VAL A 50 -7.87 5.45 21.17
N LEU A 51 -7.25 5.39 20.00
CA LEU A 51 -6.24 6.37 19.60
C LEU A 51 -6.86 7.56 18.86
N LYS A 52 -6.35 8.75 19.16
CA LYS A 52 -6.65 9.96 18.38
C LYS A 52 -5.91 9.89 17.05
N ALA A 53 -6.65 9.70 15.98
CA ALA A 53 -6.16 9.72 14.61
C ALA A 53 -6.93 10.77 13.79
N ASP A 54 -6.27 11.33 12.78
CA ASP A 54 -6.90 12.30 11.89
C ASP A 54 -8.01 11.63 11.06
N PHE A 55 -9.00 12.40 10.60
CA PHE A 55 -10.14 11.86 9.83
C PHE A 55 -9.67 11.01 8.64
N PHE A 56 -8.65 11.47 7.91
CA PHE A 56 -8.10 10.73 6.77
C PHE A 56 -7.46 9.40 7.18
N GLU A 57 -6.73 9.36 8.30
CA GLU A 57 -6.10 8.15 8.82
C GLU A 57 -7.17 7.13 9.25
N LYS A 58 -8.24 7.60 9.93
CA LYS A 58 -9.37 6.77 10.32
C LYS A 58 -10.09 6.19 9.11
N LEU A 59 -10.37 7.01 8.10
CA LEU A 59 -11.03 6.57 6.87
C LEU A 59 -10.20 5.49 6.18
N LYS A 60 -8.90 5.73 5.97
CA LYS A 60 -8.00 4.78 5.32
C LYS A 60 -7.91 3.45 6.07
N LEU A 61 -7.70 3.48 7.39
CA LEU A 61 -7.62 2.25 8.18
C LEU A 61 -8.95 1.50 8.21
N SER A 62 -10.10 2.21 8.21
CA SER A 62 -11.42 1.58 8.16
C SER A 62 -11.67 0.87 6.83
N THR A 63 -11.32 1.48 5.70
CA THR A 63 -11.45 0.84 4.37
C THR A 63 -10.57 -0.41 4.26
N LEU A 64 -9.35 -0.36 4.82
CA LEU A 64 -8.47 -1.53 4.88
C LEU A 64 -9.06 -2.64 5.76
N LEU A 65 -9.54 -2.28 6.96
CA LEU A 65 -10.15 -3.19 7.92
C LEU A 65 -11.31 -4.00 7.31
N ILE A 66 -12.17 -3.38 6.50
CA ILE A 66 -13.26 -4.09 5.79
C ILE A 66 -12.69 -5.26 4.97
N GLY A 67 -11.64 -5.01 4.18
CA GLY A 67 -11.00 -6.04 3.38
C GLY A 67 -10.32 -7.14 4.22
N ARG A 68 -9.91 -6.85 5.46
CA ARG A 68 -9.30 -7.83 6.37
C ARG A 68 -10.34 -8.68 7.09
N ILE A 69 -11.47 -8.08 7.46
CA ILE A 69 -12.65 -8.80 7.98
C ILE A 69 -13.16 -9.77 6.92
N LEU A 70 -13.27 -9.34 5.66
CA LEU A 70 -13.69 -10.19 4.54
C LEU A 70 -12.84 -11.46 4.44
N VAL A 71 -11.52 -11.37 4.56
CA VAL A 71 -10.64 -12.54 4.57
C VAL A 71 -10.96 -13.51 5.71
N VAL A 72 -11.22 -13.01 6.93
CA VAL A 72 -11.59 -13.87 8.08
C VAL A 72 -12.93 -14.56 7.82
N VAL A 73 -13.95 -13.83 7.39
CA VAL A 73 -15.28 -14.42 7.19
C VAL A 73 -15.32 -15.39 6.00
N THR A 74 -14.52 -15.17 4.95
CA THR A 74 -14.31 -16.15 3.88
C THR A 74 -13.64 -17.40 4.42
N PHE A 75 -12.55 -17.26 5.19
CA PHE A 75 -11.86 -18.40 5.79
C PHE A 75 -12.76 -19.27 6.69
N LEU A 76 -13.71 -18.63 7.40
CA LEU A 76 -14.69 -19.33 8.24
C LEU A 76 -15.89 -19.89 7.47
N GLY A 77 -15.96 -19.71 6.15
CA GLY A 77 -17.04 -20.22 5.30
C GLY A 77 -18.32 -19.37 5.30
N PHE A 78 -18.28 -18.14 5.84
CA PHE A 78 -19.44 -17.24 5.88
C PHE A 78 -19.56 -16.31 4.67
N PHE A 79 -18.51 -16.19 3.85
CA PHE A 79 -18.51 -15.38 2.63
C PHE A 79 -18.04 -16.22 1.44
N PRO A 80 -18.72 -16.19 0.28
CA PRO A 80 -18.36 -17.02 -0.87
C PRO A 80 -16.93 -16.75 -1.39
N ASP A 81 -16.14 -17.80 -1.49
CA ASP A 81 -14.73 -17.75 -1.90
C ASP A 81 -14.52 -17.09 -3.26
N ASN A 82 -15.39 -17.38 -4.23
CA ASN A 82 -15.32 -16.84 -5.59
C ASN A 82 -15.59 -15.33 -5.66
N TRP A 83 -16.16 -14.72 -4.62
CA TRP A 83 -16.41 -13.29 -4.55
C TRP A 83 -15.30 -12.51 -3.83
N LEU A 84 -14.43 -13.17 -3.05
CA LEU A 84 -13.47 -12.48 -2.20
C LEU A 84 -12.51 -11.60 -3.01
N VAL A 85 -11.82 -12.18 -4.00
CA VAL A 85 -10.83 -11.43 -4.78
C VAL A 85 -11.47 -10.31 -5.61
N PRO A 86 -12.59 -10.53 -6.33
CA PRO A 86 -13.32 -9.44 -6.97
C PRO A 86 -13.67 -8.29 -6.02
N THR A 87 -14.14 -8.59 -4.80
CA THR A 87 -14.44 -7.56 -3.79
C THR A 87 -13.18 -6.82 -3.32
N ILE A 88 -12.06 -7.52 -3.10
CA ILE A 88 -10.78 -6.89 -2.74
C ILE A 88 -10.29 -5.95 -3.86
N VAL A 89 -10.41 -6.34 -5.13
CA VAL A 89 -10.04 -5.47 -6.25
C VAL A 89 -10.95 -4.24 -6.32
N TRP A 90 -12.24 -4.36 -6.01
CA TRP A 90 -13.13 -3.19 -5.87
C TRP A 90 -12.72 -2.25 -4.74
N LEU A 91 -12.35 -2.78 -3.57
CA LEU A 91 -11.83 -1.97 -2.46
C LEU A 91 -10.52 -1.26 -2.86
N LEU A 92 -9.66 -1.93 -3.65
CA LEU A 92 -8.46 -1.31 -4.20
C LEU A 92 -8.79 -0.16 -5.16
N ARG A 93 -9.78 -0.30 -6.04
CA ARG A 93 -10.24 0.77 -6.93
C ARG A 93 -10.75 1.98 -6.13
N ILE A 94 -11.53 1.76 -5.08
CA ILE A 94 -11.97 2.82 -4.17
C ILE A 94 -10.77 3.51 -3.54
N ASN A 95 -9.79 2.74 -3.06
CA ASN A 95 -8.57 3.30 -2.46
C ASN A 95 -7.77 4.18 -3.45
N ILE A 96 -7.68 3.74 -4.72
CA ILE A 96 -7.03 4.52 -5.79
C ILE A 96 -7.83 5.78 -6.10
N LEU A 97 -9.16 5.68 -6.17
CA LEU A 97 -10.06 6.80 -6.42
C LEU A 97 -9.94 7.88 -5.34
N GLU A 98 -9.95 7.51 -4.07
CA GLU A 98 -9.77 8.44 -2.94
C GLU A 98 -8.45 9.23 -3.04
N ALA A 99 -7.35 8.54 -3.34
CA ALA A 99 -6.05 9.17 -3.51
C ALA A 99 -5.99 10.05 -4.77
N THR A 100 -6.59 9.60 -5.88
CA THR A 100 -6.72 10.37 -7.13
C THR A 100 -7.52 11.66 -6.92
N LEU A 101 -8.62 11.61 -6.17
CA LEU A 101 -9.39 12.81 -5.81
C LEU A 101 -8.60 13.76 -4.91
N THR A 102 -7.76 13.23 -4.03
CA THR A 102 -6.88 14.02 -3.17
C THR A 102 -5.80 14.71 -4.01
N ASP A 103 -5.19 14.01 -4.97
CA ASP A 103 -4.24 14.60 -5.94
C ASP A 103 -4.88 15.70 -6.78
N TYR A 104 -6.14 15.53 -7.19
CA TYR A 104 -6.88 16.55 -7.92
C TYR A 104 -7.06 17.82 -7.08
N LYS A 105 -7.46 17.69 -5.81
CA LYS A 105 -7.57 18.82 -4.87
C LYS A 105 -6.23 19.54 -4.69
N ASN A 106 -5.12 18.79 -4.70
CA ASN A 106 -3.77 19.32 -4.58
C ASN A 106 -3.12 19.70 -5.92
N ARG A 107 -3.89 19.74 -7.02
CA ARG A 107 -3.45 20.14 -8.38
C ARG A 107 -2.31 19.30 -8.94
N SER A 108 -2.16 18.05 -8.49
CA SER A 108 -1.18 17.08 -9.00
C SER A 108 -1.74 16.36 -10.25
N TYR A 109 -2.03 17.13 -11.30
CA TYR A 109 -2.80 16.63 -12.46
C TYR A 109 -2.13 15.47 -13.21
N TYR A 110 -0.80 15.43 -13.29
CA TYR A 110 -0.08 14.30 -13.88
C TYR A 110 -0.33 12.99 -13.11
N ASN A 111 -0.41 13.07 -11.77
CA ASN A 111 -0.72 11.90 -10.96
C ASN A 111 -2.20 11.54 -11.01
N VAL A 112 -3.09 12.50 -11.23
CA VAL A 112 -4.53 12.25 -11.47
C VAL A 112 -4.73 11.40 -12.73
N ILE A 113 -4.08 11.76 -13.84
CA ILE A 113 -4.15 11.01 -15.10
C ILE A 113 -3.67 9.57 -14.89
N SER A 114 -2.56 9.40 -14.18
CA SER A 114 -2.00 8.08 -13.85
C SER A 114 -2.98 7.26 -12.97
N GLY A 115 -3.63 7.88 -11.99
CA GLY A 115 -4.63 7.24 -11.14
C GLY A 115 -5.87 6.78 -11.91
N ILE A 116 -6.35 7.59 -12.85
CA ILE A 116 -7.46 7.22 -13.75
C ILE A 116 -7.06 6.03 -14.64
N ALA A 117 -5.85 6.05 -15.22
CA ALA A 117 -5.34 4.94 -16.03
C ALA A 117 -5.21 3.63 -15.22
N LEU A 118 -4.80 3.71 -13.95
CA LEU A 118 -4.75 2.56 -13.05
C LEU A 118 -6.13 1.99 -12.74
N ILE A 119 -7.13 2.85 -12.46
CA ILE A 119 -8.50 2.40 -12.23
C ILE A 119 -9.04 1.71 -13.49
N ALA A 120 -8.88 2.33 -14.65
CA ALA A 120 -9.35 1.77 -15.92
C ALA A 120 -8.70 0.42 -16.24
N SER A 121 -7.37 0.32 -16.07
CA SER A 121 -6.64 -0.93 -16.32
C SER A 121 -6.93 -2.01 -15.27
N SER A 122 -7.34 -1.66 -14.05
CA SER A 122 -7.61 -2.65 -13.00
C SER A 122 -8.80 -3.58 -13.29
N PHE A 123 -9.64 -3.31 -14.30
CA PHE A 123 -10.80 -4.15 -14.65
C PHE A 123 -10.43 -5.52 -15.21
N VAL A 124 -9.20 -5.67 -15.70
CA VAL A 124 -8.69 -6.95 -16.21
C VAL A 124 -8.03 -7.80 -15.12
N LEU A 125 -7.88 -7.27 -13.90
CA LEU A 125 -7.31 -8.02 -12.79
C LEU A 125 -8.28 -9.09 -12.30
N GLN A 126 -7.80 -10.32 -12.34
CA GLN A 126 -8.49 -11.51 -11.86
C GLN A 126 -7.65 -12.18 -10.78
N GLY A 127 -8.29 -12.99 -9.95
CA GLY A 127 -7.59 -13.79 -8.97
C GLY A 127 -8.50 -14.78 -8.26
N GLU A 128 -7.88 -15.57 -7.40
CA GLU A 128 -8.47 -16.73 -6.78
C GLU A 128 -8.14 -16.77 -5.28
N TRP A 129 -9.07 -17.35 -4.52
CA TRP A 129 -8.87 -17.69 -3.12
C TRP A 129 -8.38 -19.14 -3.02
N LEU A 130 -7.26 -19.35 -2.33
CA LEU A 130 -6.59 -20.64 -2.19
C LEU A 130 -6.85 -21.29 -0.82
N GLY A 131 -7.95 -20.94 -0.17
CA GLY A 131 -8.33 -21.45 1.16
C GLY A 131 -7.64 -20.75 2.33
N THR A 132 -6.41 -20.25 2.16
CA THR A 132 -5.67 -19.55 3.23
C THR A 132 -5.21 -18.14 2.86
N TYR A 133 -4.93 -17.92 1.59
CA TYR A 133 -4.55 -16.63 1.01
C TYR A 133 -5.15 -16.51 -0.40
N TYR A 134 -5.08 -15.32 -1.00
CA TYR A 134 -5.49 -15.09 -2.39
C TYR A 134 -4.32 -14.63 -3.26
N VAL A 135 -4.42 -14.92 -4.54
CA VAL A 135 -3.46 -14.50 -5.57
C VAL A 135 -4.18 -13.93 -6.79
N THR A 136 -3.53 -13.04 -7.52
CA THR A 136 -3.95 -12.68 -8.87
C THR A 136 -3.39 -13.67 -9.87
N THR A 137 -4.17 -14.03 -10.88
CA THR A 137 -3.85 -15.15 -11.80
C THR A 137 -3.24 -14.69 -13.13
N ASN A 138 -3.20 -13.40 -13.43
CA ASN A 138 -2.74 -12.87 -14.70
C ASN A 138 -1.33 -12.26 -14.61
N GLU A 139 -0.42 -12.61 -15.53
CA GLU A 139 0.93 -12.03 -15.62
C GLU A 139 0.93 -10.51 -15.87
N ALA A 140 -0.15 -9.98 -16.43
CA ALA A 140 -0.40 -8.54 -16.54
C ALA A 140 -0.28 -7.81 -15.18
N MET A 141 -0.42 -8.55 -14.07
CA MET A 141 -0.18 -8.06 -12.72
C MET A 141 1.20 -7.44 -12.54
N ILE A 142 2.24 -7.92 -13.24
CA ILE A 142 3.60 -7.37 -13.13
C ILE A 142 3.60 -5.89 -13.51
N TYR A 143 3.08 -5.57 -14.70
CA TYR A 143 3.02 -4.20 -15.21
C TYR A 143 2.13 -3.33 -14.33
N TRP A 144 1.00 -3.87 -13.89
CA TRP A 144 0.05 -3.15 -13.06
C TRP A 144 0.62 -2.84 -11.67
N ALA A 145 1.31 -3.79 -11.04
CA ALA A 145 1.98 -3.61 -9.74
C ALA A 145 3.05 -2.52 -9.79
N ILE A 146 3.85 -2.48 -10.86
CA ILE A 146 4.88 -1.45 -11.06
C ILE A 146 4.20 -0.08 -11.27
N ALA A 147 3.19 -0.01 -12.13
CA ALA A 147 2.42 1.21 -12.37
C ALA A 147 1.81 1.72 -11.06
N TYR A 148 1.13 0.87 -10.30
CA TYR A 148 0.54 1.24 -9.02
C TYR A 148 1.60 1.80 -8.08
N THR A 149 2.77 1.15 -7.99
CA THR A 149 3.82 1.55 -7.06
C THR A 149 4.40 2.92 -7.42
N LEU A 150 4.64 3.19 -8.70
CA LEU A 150 5.09 4.50 -9.18
C LEU A 150 4.07 5.61 -8.91
N TRP A 151 2.80 5.35 -9.21
CA TRP A 151 1.71 6.30 -8.97
C TRP A 151 1.53 6.58 -7.48
N ASN A 152 1.55 5.53 -6.65
CA ASN A 152 1.34 5.68 -5.22
C ASN A 152 2.55 6.34 -4.54
N TRP A 153 3.76 6.14 -5.06
CA TRP A 153 4.93 6.89 -4.64
C TRP A 153 4.76 8.40 -4.91
N ASN A 154 4.32 8.78 -6.11
CA ASN A 154 4.00 10.16 -6.41
C ASN A 154 2.92 10.71 -5.45
N PHE A 155 1.84 9.97 -5.25
CA PHE A 155 0.81 10.36 -4.28
C PHE A 155 1.42 10.65 -2.90
N VAL A 156 2.29 9.77 -2.41
CA VAL A 156 2.93 9.90 -1.10
C VAL A 156 3.78 11.18 -1.00
N ILE A 157 4.64 11.45 -1.99
CA ILE A 157 5.54 12.62 -1.91
C ILE A 157 4.79 13.95 -2.01
N TYR A 158 3.63 13.99 -2.65
CA TYR A 158 2.83 15.21 -2.79
C TYR A 158 1.94 15.49 -1.59
N ASN A 159 1.41 14.46 -0.95
CA ASN A 159 0.32 14.60 0.02
C ASN A 159 0.77 14.48 1.48
N PHE A 160 1.97 13.94 1.76
CA PHE A 160 2.45 13.75 3.13
C PHE A 160 3.69 14.61 3.44
N LYS A 161 3.88 14.88 4.72
CA LYS A 161 5.14 15.46 5.24
C LYS A 161 6.31 14.52 4.93
N GLN A 162 7.51 15.08 4.75
CA GLN A 162 8.71 14.33 4.33
C GLN A 162 9.00 13.08 5.17
N GLN A 163 8.78 13.14 6.48
CA GLN A 163 9.02 12.02 7.41
C GLN A 163 8.04 10.86 7.17
N ILE A 164 6.76 11.19 7.04
CA ILE A 164 5.71 10.21 6.74
C ILE A 164 5.84 9.71 5.30
N GLY A 165 6.28 10.58 4.38
CA GLY A 165 6.62 10.19 3.02
C GLY A 165 7.75 9.15 2.99
N PHE A 166 8.80 9.34 3.79
CA PHE A 166 9.90 8.38 3.91
C PHE A 166 9.44 7.03 4.48
N TYR A 167 8.59 7.06 5.51
CA TYR A 167 7.96 5.86 6.05
C TYR A 167 7.21 5.06 4.97
N HIS A 168 6.41 5.74 4.14
CA HIS A 168 5.65 5.11 3.06
C HIS A 168 6.51 4.53 1.94
N ILE A 169 7.78 4.95 1.80
CA ILE A 169 8.71 4.27 0.88
C ILE A 169 8.91 2.81 1.34
N ALA A 170 9.08 2.56 2.64
CA ALA A 170 9.16 1.20 3.17
C ALA A 170 7.85 0.42 2.92
N VAL A 171 6.69 1.08 3.11
CA VAL A 171 5.36 0.48 2.89
C VAL A 171 5.14 0.06 1.42
N LEU A 172 5.70 0.82 0.48
CA LEU A 172 5.62 0.56 -0.95
C LEU A 172 6.63 -0.49 -1.42
N ILE A 173 7.84 -0.49 -0.86
CA ILE A 173 8.90 -1.45 -1.22
C ILE A 173 8.62 -2.84 -0.66
N ALA A 174 8.06 -2.94 0.56
CA ALA A 174 7.79 -4.22 1.22
C ALA A 174 7.06 -5.26 0.33
N PRO A 175 5.89 -4.96 -0.28
CA PRO A 175 5.21 -5.93 -1.14
C PRO A 175 6.03 -6.30 -2.39
N MET A 176 6.83 -5.38 -2.92
CA MET A 176 7.70 -5.67 -4.07
C MET A 176 8.82 -6.64 -3.69
N LEU A 177 9.49 -6.42 -2.56
CA LEU A 177 10.54 -7.32 -2.08
C LEU A 177 10.00 -8.73 -1.80
N ILE A 178 8.81 -8.84 -1.20
CA ILE A 178 8.19 -10.13 -0.93
C ILE A 178 7.88 -10.87 -2.24
N VAL A 179 7.27 -10.19 -3.20
CA VAL A 179 6.92 -10.76 -4.51
C VAL A 179 8.16 -11.18 -5.31
N LEU A 180 9.21 -10.35 -5.30
CA LEU A 180 10.48 -10.67 -5.95
C LEU A 180 11.18 -11.85 -5.25
N GLY A 181 11.20 -11.88 -3.92
CA GLY A 181 11.80 -12.98 -3.16
C GLY A 181 11.05 -14.30 -3.32
N ALA A 182 9.73 -14.25 -3.48
CA ALA A 182 8.89 -15.42 -3.74
C ALA A 182 8.81 -15.79 -5.24
N TRP A 183 9.38 -14.97 -6.12
CA TRP A 183 9.26 -15.09 -7.58
C TRP A 183 7.81 -15.27 -8.07
N ASN A 184 6.86 -14.60 -7.41
CA ASN A 184 5.43 -14.78 -7.68
C ASN A 184 4.69 -13.43 -7.68
N PRO A 185 4.46 -12.81 -8.86
CA PRO A 185 3.74 -11.55 -8.97
C PRO A 185 2.27 -11.65 -8.55
N GLY A 186 1.69 -12.84 -8.58
CA GLY A 186 0.33 -13.11 -8.11
C GLY A 186 0.10 -12.74 -6.65
N LEU A 187 1.16 -12.75 -5.83
CA LEU A 187 1.08 -12.38 -4.41
C LEU A 187 0.95 -10.87 -4.18
N TRP A 188 1.20 -10.03 -5.18
CA TRP A 188 1.31 -8.59 -4.95
C TRP A 188 0.05 -8.00 -4.32
N LEU A 189 -1.15 -8.44 -4.74
CA LEU A 189 -2.41 -7.89 -4.23
C LEU A 189 -2.59 -8.15 -2.73
N ILE A 190 -2.30 -9.36 -2.28
CA ILE A 190 -2.40 -9.70 -0.85
C ILE A 190 -1.28 -9.05 -0.04
N MET A 191 -0.05 -9.00 -0.58
CA MET A 191 1.07 -8.36 0.11
C MET A 191 0.83 -6.86 0.26
N ARG A 192 0.29 -6.21 -0.77
CA ARG A 192 -0.01 -4.78 -0.72
C ARG A 192 -1.11 -4.45 0.29
N ALA A 193 -2.19 -5.23 0.30
CA ALA A 193 -3.29 -5.00 1.24
C ALA A 193 -2.86 -5.20 2.70
N ASN A 194 -2.06 -6.23 2.97
CA ASN A 194 -1.53 -6.48 4.32
C ASN A 194 -0.46 -5.45 4.71
N SER A 195 0.46 -5.08 3.82
CA SER A 195 1.49 -4.08 4.13
C SER A 195 0.88 -2.72 4.45
N LEU A 196 -0.18 -2.32 3.75
CA LEU A 196 -0.94 -1.11 4.05
C LEU A 196 -1.61 -1.16 5.42
N THR A 197 -2.17 -2.30 5.81
CA THR A 197 -2.87 -2.43 7.10
C THR A 197 -1.88 -2.39 8.26
N VAL A 198 -0.83 -3.19 8.17
CA VAL A 198 0.28 -3.20 9.14
C VAL A 198 0.90 -1.81 9.25
N ALA A 199 1.07 -1.13 8.12
CA ALA A 199 1.61 0.22 8.12
C ALA A 199 0.67 1.25 8.76
N GLY A 200 -0.64 1.15 8.50
CA GLY A 200 -1.64 2.03 9.11
C GLY A 200 -1.67 1.90 10.64
N ILE A 201 -1.60 0.66 11.15
CA ILE A 201 -1.48 0.36 12.59
C ILE A 201 -0.26 1.07 13.18
N PHE A 202 0.91 0.89 12.55
CA PHE A 202 2.15 1.42 13.07
C PHE A 202 2.24 2.94 12.94
N GLN A 203 1.79 3.52 11.83
CA GLN A 203 1.76 4.97 11.64
C GLN A 203 0.92 5.67 12.70
N ILE A 204 -0.29 5.18 12.97
CA ILE A 204 -1.18 5.81 13.95
C ILE A 204 -0.62 5.64 15.37
N SER A 205 -0.13 4.44 15.69
CA SER A 205 0.39 4.13 17.04
C SER A 205 1.70 4.87 17.34
N CYS A 206 2.55 5.08 16.34
CA CYS A 206 3.91 5.59 16.52
C CYS A 206 4.13 6.96 15.85
N LYS A 207 3.06 7.70 15.52
CA LYS A 207 3.10 8.94 14.71
C LYS A 207 4.17 9.93 15.15
N SER A 208 4.17 10.30 16.44
CA SER A 208 5.10 11.29 16.99
C SER A 208 6.55 10.81 16.90
N TYR A 209 6.80 9.52 17.11
CA TYR A 209 8.13 8.95 16.99
C TYR A 209 8.64 9.00 15.54
N LEU A 210 7.79 8.66 14.57
CA LEU A 210 8.14 8.69 13.15
C LEU A 210 8.42 10.12 12.66
N GLU A 211 7.58 11.09 13.03
CA GLU A 211 7.77 12.48 12.62
C GLU A 211 9.06 13.09 13.19
N GLN A 212 9.50 12.66 14.38
CA GLN A 212 10.72 13.14 15.01
C GLN A 212 11.99 12.49 14.44
N ASN A 213 11.97 11.18 14.19
CA ASN A 213 13.18 10.41 13.90
C ASN A 213 13.41 10.14 12.40
N LEU A 214 12.44 10.42 11.52
CA LEU A 214 12.57 10.21 10.06
C LEU A 214 12.80 11.50 9.24
N ARG A 215 13.16 12.61 9.91
CA ARG A 215 13.50 13.85 9.21
C ARG A 215 14.84 13.70 8.47
N ASN A 216 14.85 14.05 7.18
CA ASN A 216 16.02 13.91 6.32
C ASN A 216 16.06 14.99 5.24
N ASP A 217 17.07 15.85 5.30
CA ASP A 217 17.20 16.97 4.39
C ASP A 217 17.63 16.53 2.98
N SER A 218 18.43 15.47 2.85
CA SER A 218 18.81 14.89 1.56
C SER A 218 17.60 14.30 0.83
N LEU A 219 16.71 13.62 1.56
CA LEU A 219 15.45 13.13 0.99
C LEU A 219 14.55 14.29 0.58
N ASN A 220 14.51 15.37 1.36
CA ASN A 220 13.74 16.56 1.01
C ASN A 220 14.26 17.20 -0.30
N ALA A 221 15.57 17.26 -0.49
CA ALA A 221 16.17 17.73 -1.74
C ALA A 221 15.81 16.81 -2.92
N PHE A 222 15.85 15.49 -2.72
CA PHE A 222 15.44 14.51 -3.71
C PHE A 222 13.96 14.66 -4.10
N ILE A 223 13.05 14.74 -3.11
CA ILE A 223 11.62 14.95 -3.34
C ILE A 223 11.38 16.22 -4.15
N THR A 224 12.07 17.32 -3.81
CA THR A 224 11.98 18.58 -4.54
C THR A 224 12.38 18.43 -6.01
N LYS A 225 13.42 17.63 -6.30
CA LYS A 225 13.84 17.32 -7.66
C LYS A 225 12.78 16.50 -8.42
N VAL A 226 12.21 15.48 -7.77
CA VAL A 226 11.18 14.62 -8.37
C VAL A 226 9.89 15.38 -8.65
N LYS A 227 9.52 16.36 -7.83
CA LYS A 227 8.32 17.18 -8.01
C LYS A 227 8.34 18.12 -9.22
N ARG A 228 9.46 18.21 -9.95
CA ARG A 228 9.57 19.06 -11.14
C ARG A 228 8.70 18.54 -12.28
N LYS A 229 8.08 19.46 -13.04
CA LYS A 229 7.18 19.13 -14.16
C LYS A 229 7.74 18.09 -15.15
N PRO A 230 9.00 18.18 -15.61
CA PRO A 230 9.54 17.19 -16.56
C PRO A 230 9.57 15.79 -15.97
N THR A 231 9.98 15.64 -14.71
CA THR A 231 10.01 14.34 -14.03
C THR A 231 8.61 13.78 -13.85
N GLN A 232 7.65 14.61 -13.46
CA GLN A 232 6.25 14.20 -13.30
C GLN A 232 5.60 13.77 -14.61
N LEU A 233 5.91 14.48 -15.70
CA LEU A 233 5.45 14.10 -17.03
C LEU A 233 6.00 12.72 -17.43
N ILE A 234 7.30 12.48 -17.21
CA ILE A 234 7.94 11.19 -17.50
C ILE A 234 7.29 10.07 -16.68
N VAL A 235 7.13 10.27 -15.36
CA VAL A 235 6.52 9.25 -14.50
C VAL A 235 5.08 8.97 -14.93
N MET A 236 4.30 9.99 -15.29
CA MET A 236 2.94 9.80 -15.81
C MET A 236 2.94 8.99 -17.11
N VAL A 237 3.79 9.34 -18.08
CA VAL A 237 3.88 8.61 -19.36
C VAL A 237 4.22 7.14 -19.12
N VAL A 238 5.23 6.86 -18.30
CA VAL A 238 5.60 5.49 -17.92
C VAL A 238 4.43 4.76 -17.26
N ASN A 239 3.70 5.43 -16.36
CA ASN A 239 2.57 4.85 -15.66
C ASN A 239 1.42 4.46 -16.60
N VAL A 240 1.07 5.36 -17.52
CA VAL A 240 0.02 5.15 -18.52
C VAL A 240 0.42 4.03 -19.49
N LEU A 241 1.68 3.97 -19.91
CA LEU A 241 2.18 2.90 -20.77
C LEU A 241 2.12 1.53 -20.06
N LEU A 242 2.53 1.45 -18.79
CA LEU A 242 2.42 0.21 -18.01
C LEU A 242 0.95 -0.21 -17.79
N SER A 243 0.05 0.75 -17.57
CA SER A 243 -1.39 0.51 -17.47
C SER A 243 -1.97 -0.01 -18.79
N ALA A 244 -1.53 0.53 -19.93
CA ALA A 244 -1.92 0.06 -21.26
C ALA A 244 -1.36 -1.34 -21.56
N LEU A 245 -0.10 -1.61 -21.21
CA LEU A 245 0.51 -2.94 -21.33
C LEU A 245 -0.25 -3.98 -20.50
N THR A 246 -0.72 -3.61 -19.30
CA THR A 246 -1.58 -4.48 -18.49
C THR A 246 -2.81 -4.92 -19.28
N LEU A 247 -3.50 -3.98 -19.96
CA LEU A 247 -4.66 -4.31 -20.78
C LEU A 247 -4.28 -5.23 -21.94
N VAL A 248 -3.22 -4.90 -22.69
CA VAL A 248 -2.79 -5.65 -23.88
C VAL A 248 -2.39 -7.08 -23.54
N MET A 249 -1.66 -7.30 -22.45
CA MET A 249 -1.18 -8.64 -22.07
C MET A 249 -2.31 -9.60 -21.73
N VAL A 250 -3.44 -9.11 -21.23
CA VAL A 250 -4.63 -9.94 -20.98
C VAL A 250 -5.28 -10.44 -22.28
N TRP A 251 -5.08 -9.74 -23.40
CA TRP A 251 -5.65 -10.15 -24.69
C TRP A 251 -4.74 -11.06 -25.50
N ILE A 252 -3.45 -11.16 -25.14
CA ILE A 252 -2.44 -11.93 -25.87
C ILE A 252 -2.15 -13.28 -25.19
N GLY A 253 -2.29 -13.36 -23.86
CA GLY A 253 -2.20 -14.61 -23.09
C GLY A 253 -3.51 -15.37 -23.04
#